data_AF-A0A6B3I8Q7-F1
#
_entry.id   AF-A0A6B3I8Q7-F1
#
_cell.length_a   1.000
_cell.length_b   1.000
_cell.length_c   1.000
_cell.angle_alpha   90.00
_cell.angle_beta   90.00
_cell.angle_gamma   90.00
#
_symmetry.space_group_name_H-M   'P 1'
#
loop_
_entity.id
_entity.type
_entity.pdbx_description
1 polymer ?
#
loop_
_entity_poly.entity_id
_entity_poly.type
_entity_poly.pdbx_seq_one_letter_code
_entity_poly.pdbx_strand_id
1 'polypeptide(L)'
;MATVELRFTPLPEHVRTARLVGAAMARRAGVAEAALDEVRLAVGEACTRAVGLHQLHEVAEPVQVRLIEDEKQFSIEVADEAPHAVPTDIEAGAAGLPVTEDPEGEDEMGLAVISGLVDDVQVKTGESGGLIRMTWPTVPSA
;
A
#
# COMPACT_ATOMS: atom_id res chain seq x y z
N MET A 1 -18.23 -10.26 -7.72
CA MET A 1 -17.07 -9.35 -7.70
C MET A 1 -17.55 -7.90 -7.86
N ALA A 2 -17.34 -7.08 -6.84
CA ALA A 2 -17.56 -5.63 -6.91
C ALA A 2 -16.22 -4.90 -6.76
N THR A 3 -16.03 -3.78 -7.45
CA THR A 3 -14.79 -3.00 -7.38
C THR A 3 -15.11 -1.52 -7.21
N VAL A 4 -14.45 -0.90 -6.24
CA VAL A 4 -14.44 0.54 -6.01
C VAL A 4 -13.04 1.05 -6.27
N GLU A 5 -12.91 2.17 -6.98
CA GLU A 5 -11.62 2.77 -7.30
C GLU A 5 -11.57 4.20 -6.76
N LEU A 6 -10.44 4.55 -6.14
CA LEU A 6 -10.08 5.91 -5.78
C LEU A 6 -8.82 6.31 -6.52
N ARG A 7 -8.81 7.53 -7.03
CA ARG A 7 -7.63 8.15 -7.62
C ARG A 7 -7.43 9.50 -6.97
N PHE A 8 -6.21 9.78 -6.52
CA PHE A 8 -5.88 11.04 -5.88
C PHE A 8 -4.48 11.50 -6.24
N THR A 9 -4.28 12.81 -6.25
CA THR A 9 -2.96 13.45 -6.43
C THR A 9 -2.00 12.96 -5.35
N PRO A 10 -0.70 12.78 -5.61
CA PRO A 10 0.24 12.26 -4.61
C PRO A 10 0.55 13.29 -3.50
N LEU A 11 -0.41 13.53 -2.62
CA LEU A 11 -0.32 14.43 -1.47
C LEU A 11 -0.65 13.68 -0.16
N PRO A 12 0.14 13.86 0.92
CA PRO A 12 -0.07 13.18 2.19
C PRO A 12 -1.46 13.40 2.79
N GLU A 13 -2.09 14.54 2.49
CA GLU A 13 -3.45 14.88 2.95
C GLU A 13 -4.52 13.88 2.47
N HIS A 14 -4.29 13.19 1.34
CA HIS A 14 -5.25 12.23 0.79
C HIS A 14 -5.10 10.81 1.36
N VAL A 15 -3.98 10.49 2.01
CA VAL A 15 -3.76 9.18 2.66
C VAL A 15 -4.83 8.90 3.71
N ARG A 16 -5.21 9.92 4.49
CA ARG A 16 -6.30 9.78 5.49
C ARG A 16 -7.62 9.37 4.84
N THR A 17 -7.94 9.91 3.68
CA THR A 17 -9.16 9.57 2.93
C THR A 17 -9.12 8.12 2.47
N ALA A 18 -7.98 7.66 1.92
CA ALA A 18 -7.79 6.26 1.52
C ALA A 18 -8.00 5.30 2.69
N ARG A 19 -7.43 5.61 3.87
CA ARG A 19 -7.60 4.79 5.09
C ARG A 19 -9.06 4.69 5.54
N LEU A 20 -9.80 5.79 5.50
CA LEU A 20 -11.22 5.82 5.89
C LEU A 20 -12.07 4.98 4.94
N VAL A 21 -11.87 5.13 3.64
CA VAL A 21 -12.63 4.38 2.63
C VAL A 21 -12.24 2.90 2.64
N GLY A 22 -10.95 2.59 2.81
CA GLY A 22 -10.43 1.23 3.00
C GLY A 22 -11.12 0.50 4.13
N ALA A 23 -11.14 1.10 5.33
CA ALA A 23 -11.78 0.50 6.50
C ALA A 23 -13.30 0.36 6.35
N ALA A 24 -13.96 1.35 5.74
CA ALA A 24 -15.40 1.31 5.50
C ALA A 24 -15.77 0.17 4.54
N MET A 25 -15.01 0.01 3.45
CA MET A 25 -15.22 -1.05 2.47
C MET A 25 -14.88 -2.43 3.02
N ALA A 26 -13.79 -2.56 3.78
CA ALA A 26 -13.43 -3.81 4.45
C ALA A 26 -14.54 -4.27 5.42
N ARG A 27 -15.05 -3.35 6.25
CA ARG A 27 -16.19 -3.62 7.14
C ARG A 27 -17.43 -4.05 6.35
N ARG A 28 -17.74 -3.35 5.26
CA ARG A 28 -18.88 -3.69 4.39
C ARG A 28 -18.72 -5.07 3.75
N ALA A 29 -17.51 -5.44 3.34
CA ALA A 29 -17.20 -6.72 2.72
C ALA A 29 -17.16 -7.89 3.72
N GLY A 30 -17.29 -7.64 5.03
CA GLY A 30 -17.27 -8.68 6.05
C GLY A 30 -15.87 -9.07 6.53
N VAL A 31 -14.87 -8.19 6.41
CA VAL A 31 -13.59 -8.38 7.10
C VAL A 31 -13.82 -8.31 8.61
N ALA A 32 -13.15 -9.20 9.37
CA ALA A 32 -13.28 -9.29 10.82
C ALA A 32 -12.98 -7.95 11.50
N GLU A 33 -13.78 -7.59 12.52
CA GLU A 33 -13.64 -6.30 13.20
C GLU A 33 -12.25 -6.09 13.82
N ALA A 34 -11.64 -7.16 14.34
CA ALA A 34 -10.28 -7.14 14.90
C ALA A 34 -9.20 -6.78 13.86
N ALA A 35 -9.43 -7.07 12.58
CA ALA A 35 -8.48 -6.77 11.49
C ALA A 35 -8.67 -5.35 10.91
N LEU A 36 -9.71 -4.60 11.31
CA LEU A 36 -9.98 -3.29 10.70
C LEU A 36 -8.93 -2.23 11.03
N ASP A 37 -8.27 -2.33 12.19
CA ASP A 37 -7.16 -1.43 12.53
C ASP A 37 -5.90 -1.76 11.73
N GLU A 38 -5.66 -3.04 11.49
CA GLU A 38 -4.59 -3.55 10.62
C GLU A 38 -4.82 -3.08 9.17
N VAL A 39 -6.05 -3.18 8.64
CA VAL A 39 -6.42 -2.63 7.32
C VAL A 39 -6.11 -1.14 7.24
N ARG A 40 -6.48 -0.34 8.26
CA ARG A 40 -6.20 1.10 8.27
C ARG A 40 -4.71 1.40 8.26
N LEU A 41 -3.92 0.61 8.97
CA LEU A 41 -2.47 0.80 9.04
C LEU A 41 -1.84 0.39 7.71
N ALA A 42 -2.15 -0.79 7.19
CA ALA A 42 -1.60 -1.31 5.94
C ALA A 42 -1.93 -0.41 4.72
N VAL A 43 -3.17 0.09 4.62
CA VAL A 43 -3.55 1.08 3.59
C VAL A 43 -2.79 2.40 3.78
N GLY A 44 -2.55 2.80 5.03
CA GLY A 44 -1.79 3.99 5.36
C GLY A 44 -0.36 3.88 4.86
N GLU A 45 0.36 2.81 5.25
CA GLU A 45 1.74 2.57 4.83
C GLU A 45 1.87 2.46 3.31
N ALA A 46 0.99 1.70 2.66
CA ALA A 46 1.03 1.52 1.20
C ALA A 46 0.79 2.84 0.45
N CYS A 47 -0.16 3.67 0.92
CA CYS A 47 -0.42 4.97 0.29
C CYS A 47 0.67 6.00 0.61
N THR A 48 1.23 6.01 1.82
CA THR A 48 2.34 6.90 2.20
C THR A 48 3.56 6.62 1.32
N ARG A 49 3.91 5.34 1.14
CA ARG A 49 4.96 4.90 0.23
C ARG A 49 4.73 5.39 -1.21
N ALA A 50 3.55 5.10 -1.77
CA ALA A 50 3.20 5.53 -3.14
C ALA A 50 3.30 7.06 -3.31
N VAL A 51 2.81 7.83 -2.33
CA VAL A 51 2.90 9.29 -2.31
C VAL A 51 4.35 9.76 -2.23
N GLY A 52 5.16 9.15 -1.35
CA GLY A 52 6.58 9.50 -1.18
C GLY A 52 7.38 9.29 -2.45
N LEU A 53 7.20 8.14 -3.12
CA LEU A 53 7.86 7.83 -4.39
C LEU A 53 7.45 8.79 -5.51
N HIS A 54 6.16 9.14 -5.60
CA HIS A 54 5.68 10.12 -6.56
C HIS A 54 6.30 11.49 -6.35
N GLN A 55 6.42 11.93 -5.10
CA GLN A 55 7.04 13.21 -4.77
C GLN A 55 8.53 13.22 -5.04
N LEU A 56 9.23 12.12 -4.75
CA LEU A 56 10.65 11.96 -5.02
C LEU A 56 10.97 12.01 -6.51
N HIS A 57 10.12 11.39 -7.34
CA HIS A 57 10.32 11.28 -8.79
C HIS A 57 9.53 12.32 -9.62
N GLU A 58 8.88 13.28 -8.96
CA GLU A 58 8.06 14.32 -9.61
C GLU A 58 6.98 13.76 -10.56
N VAL A 59 6.39 12.62 -10.20
CA VAL A 59 5.32 11.96 -10.96
C VAL A 59 4.00 12.71 -10.74
N ALA A 60 3.34 13.08 -11.84
CA ALA A 60 2.10 13.87 -11.80
C ALA A 60 0.84 13.00 -11.85
N GLU A 61 1.00 11.76 -12.30
CA GLU A 61 -0.03 10.74 -12.38
C GLU A 61 -0.60 10.43 -10.98
N PRO A 62 -1.91 10.18 -10.86
CA PRO A 62 -2.52 9.95 -9.56
C PRO A 62 -2.18 8.56 -9.00
N VAL A 63 -2.05 8.47 -7.68
CA VAL A 63 -2.07 7.18 -6.97
C VAL A 63 -3.45 6.54 -7.15
N GLN A 64 -3.47 5.24 -7.43
CA GLN A 64 -4.69 4.48 -7.68
C GLN A 64 -4.91 3.44 -6.57
N VAL A 65 -6.08 3.46 -5.94
CA VAL A 65 -6.46 2.50 -4.90
C VAL A 65 -7.71 1.77 -5.33
N ARG A 66 -7.59 0.46 -5.58
CA ARG A 66 -8.72 -0.41 -5.96
C ARG A 66 -9.10 -1.31 -4.79
N LEU A 67 -10.36 -1.29 -4.41
CA LEU A 67 -10.94 -2.10 -3.34
C LEU A 67 -11.88 -3.11 -3.99
N ILE A 68 -11.54 -4.38 -3.85
CA ILE A 68 -12.14 -5.48 -4.60
C ILE A 68 -12.78 -6.42 -3.60
N GLU A 69 -14.09 -6.57 -3.71
CA GLU A 69 -14.89 -7.50 -2.93
C GLU A 69 -15.19 -8.74 -3.78
N ASP A 70 -14.78 -9.89 -3.28
CA ASP A 70 -15.05 -11.21 -3.85
C ASP A 70 -15.78 -12.10 -2.84
N GLU A 71 -16.17 -13.31 -3.22
CA GLU A 71 -17.08 -14.16 -2.42
C GLU A 71 -16.54 -14.52 -1.02
N LYS A 72 -15.21 -14.63 -0.86
CA LYS A 72 -14.57 -15.08 0.39
C LYS A 72 -13.42 -14.21 0.85
N GLN A 73 -13.14 -13.14 0.11
CA GLN A 73 -11.99 -12.29 0.35
C GLN A 73 -12.25 -10.87 -0.09
N PHE A 74 -11.56 -9.96 0.57
CA PHE A 74 -11.52 -8.56 0.24
C PHE A 74 -10.06 -8.17 0.00
N SER A 75 -9.76 -7.56 -1.14
CA SER A 75 -8.41 -7.12 -1.46
C SER A 75 -8.35 -5.62 -1.75
N ILE A 76 -7.28 -4.99 -1.29
CA ILE A 76 -6.94 -3.61 -1.64
C ILE A 76 -5.65 -3.63 -2.46
N GLU A 77 -5.69 -2.98 -3.61
CA GLU A 77 -4.55 -2.76 -4.49
C GLU A 77 -4.20 -1.27 -4.46
N VAL A 78 -2.97 -0.94 -4.07
CA VAL A 78 -2.41 0.41 -4.16
C VAL A 78 -1.37 0.40 -5.28
N ALA A 79 -1.60 1.21 -6.30
CA ALA A 79 -0.75 1.32 -7.46
C ALA A 79 -0.26 2.76 -7.64
N ASP A 80 0.99 2.86 -8.07
CA ASP A 80 1.68 4.11 -8.29
C ASP A 80 2.49 3.99 -9.61
N GLU A 81 2.72 5.11 -10.29
CA GLU A 81 3.47 5.15 -11.55
C GLU A 81 4.93 5.62 -11.36
N ALA A 82 5.46 5.58 -10.14
CA ALA A 82 6.83 5.98 -9.87
C ALA A 82 7.84 4.87 -10.19
N PRO A 83 9.02 5.22 -10.75
CA PRO A 83 10.09 4.26 -10.92
C PRO A 83 10.49 3.68 -9.56
N HIS A 84 10.54 2.35 -9.47
CA HIS A 84 11.08 1.68 -8.30
C HIS A 84 12.51 1.23 -8.58
N ALA A 85 13.39 1.37 -7.57
CA ALA A 85 14.64 0.64 -7.58
C ALA A 85 14.33 -0.87 -7.70
N VAL A 86 14.82 -1.48 -8.77
CA VAL A 86 14.81 -2.94 -8.89
C VAL A 86 15.70 -3.47 -7.77
N PRO A 87 15.30 -4.47 -6.96
CA PRO A 87 16.19 -5.01 -5.95
C PRO A 87 17.42 -5.59 -6.64
N THR A 88 18.49 -4.82 -6.74
CA THR A 88 19.83 -5.35 -6.97
C THR A 88 20.27 -5.90 -5.63
N ASP A 89 20.61 -7.19 -5.57
CA ASP A 89 21.16 -7.83 -4.38
C ASP A 89 22.27 -6.95 -3.78
N ILE A 90 21.96 -6.18 -2.73
CA ILE A 90 22.96 -5.36 -2.04
C ILE A 90 23.70 -6.30 -1.11
N GLU A 91 24.92 -6.66 -1.50
CA GLU A 91 25.91 -7.23 -0.60
C GLU A 91 26.11 -6.28 0.59
N ALA A 92 25.82 -6.78 1.78
CA ALA A 92 25.97 -6.05 3.04
C ALA A 92 27.44 -5.64 3.25
N GLY A 93 27.77 -4.37 3.01
CA GLY A 93 29.08 -3.85 3.41
C GLY A 93 29.49 -2.52 2.79
N ALA A 94 28.96 -1.40 3.29
CA ALA A 94 29.71 -0.14 3.34
C ALA A 94 29.10 0.82 4.37
N ALA A 95 29.87 1.10 5.41
CA ALA A 95 29.52 2.03 6.46
C ALA A 95 29.67 3.50 6.02
N GLY A 96 28.74 4.34 6.48
CA GLY A 96 29.00 5.75 6.79
C GLY A 96 28.79 6.76 5.66
N LEU A 97 27.56 7.24 5.50
CA LEU A 97 27.21 8.52 4.85
C LEU A 97 26.05 9.18 5.64
N PRO A 98 25.89 10.52 5.55
CA PRO A 98 25.07 11.29 6.50
C PRO A 98 23.59 10.93 6.36
N VAL A 99 22.82 11.18 7.43
CA VAL A 99 21.36 11.03 7.48
C VAL A 99 20.71 12.04 6.51
N THR A 100 20.79 11.77 5.22
CA THR A 100 19.73 12.14 4.29
C THR A 100 18.56 11.24 4.63
N GLU A 101 17.35 11.78 4.73
CA GLU A 101 16.12 10.99 4.78
C GLU A 101 16.25 9.94 3.67
N ASP A 102 16.43 8.69 4.06
CA ASP A 102 16.68 7.60 3.13
C ASP A 102 15.31 7.07 2.73
N PRO A 103 14.76 7.49 1.57
CA PRO A 103 13.43 7.07 1.15
C PRO A 103 13.38 5.55 1.00
N GLU A 104 14.51 4.88 0.74
CA GLU A 104 14.58 3.42 0.64
C GLU A 104 14.38 2.76 2.01
N GLY A 105 14.90 3.36 3.09
CA GLY A 105 14.76 2.85 4.45
C GLY A 105 13.35 3.03 5.05
N GLU A 106 12.69 4.16 4.77
CA GLU A 106 11.28 4.37 5.15
C GLU A 106 10.34 3.44 4.38
N ASP A 107 10.62 3.25 3.09
CA ASP A 107 9.92 2.32 2.21
C ASP A 107 10.01 0.86 2.67
N GLU A 108 11.21 0.42 3.06
CA GLU A 108 11.44 -0.93 3.57
C GLU A 108 10.72 -1.14 4.91
N MET A 109 10.76 -0.14 5.80
CA MET A 109 10.04 -0.19 7.08
C MET A 109 8.53 -0.29 6.88
N GLY A 110 7.95 0.51 5.97
CA GLY A 110 6.52 0.45 5.64
C GLY A 110 6.09 -0.92 5.10
N LEU A 111 6.90 -1.53 4.22
CA LEU A 111 6.63 -2.89 3.72
C LEU A 111 6.76 -3.96 4.80
N ALA A 112 7.72 -3.82 5.72
CA ALA A 112 7.85 -4.71 6.86
C ALA A 112 6.62 -4.64 7.78
N VAL A 113 6.09 -3.42 8.01
CA VAL A 113 4.84 -3.22 8.76
C VAL A 113 3.66 -3.90 8.04
N ILE A 114 3.50 -3.68 6.73
CA ILE A 114 2.43 -4.32 5.94
C ILE A 114 2.52 -5.85 6.02
N SER A 115 3.72 -6.40 5.84
CA SER A 115 3.96 -7.86 5.85
C SER A 115 3.74 -8.49 7.24
N GLY A 116 3.87 -7.71 8.31
CA GLY A 116 3.57 -8.16 9.67
C GLY A 116 2.09 -8.12 10.05
N LEU A 117 1.25 -7.42 9.26
CA LEU A 117 -0.17 -7.18 9.55
C LEU A 117 -1.12 -7.93 8.62
N VAL A 118 -0.67 -8.26 7.40
CA VAL A 118 -1.53 -8.81 6.36
C VAL A 118 -1.01 -10.18 5.95
N ASP A 119 -1.88 -11.19 6.02
CA ASP A 119 -1.50 -12.59 5.75
C ASP A 119 -1.15 -12.85 4.27
N ASP A 120 -1.82 -12.19 3.32
CA ASP A 120 -1.55 -12.28 1.88
C ASP A 120 -1.21 -10.91 1.31
N VAL A 121 0.08 -10.69 1.08
CA VAL A 121 0.64 -9.48 0.47
C VAL A 121 1.44 -9.85 -0.77
N GLN A 122 1.17 -9.16 -1.87
CA GLN A 122 1.94 -9.26 -3.10
C GLN A 122 2.44 -7.88 -3.47
N VAL A 123 3.75 -7.76 -3.62
CA VAL A 123 4.40 -6.54 -4.06
C VAL A 123 4.99 -6.78 -5.44
N LYS A 124 4.64 -5.91 -6.39
CA LYS A 124 5.25 -5.86 -7.71
C LYS A 124 5.82 -4.48 -7.90
N THR A 125 7.08 -4.40 -8.31
CA THR A 125 7.77 -3.15 -8.58
C THR A 125 8.44 -3.24 -9.94
N GLY A 126 8.54 -2.11 -10.63
CA GLY A 126 9.21 -2.02 -11.91
C GLY A 126 9.46 -0.58 -12.31
N GLU A 127 10.10 -0.41 -13.48
CA GLU A 127 10.40 0.91 -14.04
C GLU A 127 9.14 1.73 -14.34
N SER A 128 7.99 1.07 -14.52
CA SER A 128 6.70 1.71 -14.84
C SER A 128 5.76 1.85 -13.63
N GLY A 129 6.22 1.61 -12.41
CA GLY A 129 5.38 1.74 -11.22
C GLY A 129 5.45 0.58 -10.22
N GLY A 130 4.71 0.75 -9.14
CA GLY A 130 4.51 -0.21 -8.08
C GLY A 130 3.06 -0.68 -7.98
N LEU A 131 2.87 -1.89 -7.46
CA LEU A 131 1.58 -2.43 -7.08
C LEU A 131 1.74 -3.24 -5.78
N ILE A 132 1.10 -2.76 -4.72
CA ILE A 132 0.95 -3.50 -3.47
C ILE A 132 -0.49 -4.01 -3.40
N ARG A 133 -0.65 -5.34 -3.42
CA ARG A 133 -1.92 -6.00 -3.21
C ARG A 133 -1.95 -6.63 -1.82
N MET A 134 -2.97 -6.33 -1.05
CA MET A 134 -3.21 -6.84 0.29
C MET A 134 -4.57 -7.53 0.31
N THR A 135 -4.67 -8.74 0.86
CA THR A 135 -5.92 -9.52 0.90
C THR A 135 -6.27 -9.94 2.32
N TRP A 136 -7.56 -9.84 2.67
CA TRP A 136 -8.12 -10.32 3.92
C TRP A 136 -9.27 -11.31 3.65
N PRO A 137 -9.43 -12.37 4.46
CA PRO A 137 -10.60 -13.23 4.39
C PRO A 137 -11.85 -12.47 4.85
N THR A 138 -12.98 -12.77 4.23
CA THR A 138 -14.29 -12.24 4.66
C THR A 138 -15.10 -13.35 5.33
N VAL A 139 -15.85 -12.99 6.39
CA VAL A 139 -16.83 -13.90 6.95
C VAL A 139 -18.04 -13.96 6.01
N PRO A 140 -18.55 -15.17 5.68
CA PRO A 140 -19.76 -15.29 4.88
C PRO A 140 -20.90 -14.50 5.53
N SER A 141 -21.58 -13.67 4.75
CA SER A 141 -22.83 -13.06 5.21
C SER A 141 -23.86 -14.17 5.45
N ALA A 142 -24.33 -14.30 6.69
CA ALA A 142 -25.34 -15.27 7.09
C ALA A 142 -26.72 -14.95 6.51
#